data_AF-A0A0D6LM68-F1
#
_entry.id   AF-A0A0D6LM68-F1
#
_cell.length_a   1.000
_cell.length_b   1.000
_cell.length_c   1.000
_cell.angle_alpha   90.00
_cell.angle_beta   90.00
_cell.angle_gamma   90.00
#
_symmetry.space_group_name_H-M   'P 1'
#
loop_
_entity.id
_entity.type
_entity.pdbx_description
1 polymer ?
#
loop_
_entity_poly.entity_id
_entity_poly.type
_entity_poly.pdbx_seq_one_letter_code
_entity_poly.pdbx_strand_id
1 'polypeptide(L)'
;MIHIFVSSKKRLYLFKWHEKDFHEVRFDYNQSFTDKPSSMRVVEDTLFLSCGREYLLMKLTDKSNEEGEYWMGECRRLFEFNDNAAIVEMRDRDLLGFVHGDTLVLTNLEGHKTHTADVRFSDVLTDVVYDSPYVVGLLPKGRVEVRSLNPSYLIQSMALSKASLLCAGNPGYVFVSSSFDVWMLDVHTNIRKNVSLLISDKQFDLAIQIVEMSNFFTEENKIEIKRQAALNLFHRRKFEESFQLYADIKTDVITIIQMFPEFLPEKLQKDAAAFDLPANDKKRALLALGNYLSAVRSLLWGEWKEETINLTIKTRPSLVDSLLRLHNNSCFFEDAESILKAENRLPSLFILYESRKKHEMALELLRSQYQDPESDPFFHGFDRIVGYLQTLGNTHLELIFKYTRWVLDKDVSAGLEEHVIYKWDETRPQFHEALVEHYIIEVKLLYKDYVQAFPDAFYEERALVLGRLKHHEQALAIYTSILNDFDAAEEYCRIYYDQSDEINSQV
;
A
#
# COMPACT_ATOMS: atom_id res chain seq x y z
N MET A 1 40.17 24.86 18.21
CA MET A 1 40.55 26.21 18.69
C MET A 1 39.28 26.91 19.16
N ILE A 2 39.31 27.59 20.30
CA ILE A 2 38.12 28.23 20.89
C ILE A 2 38.19 29.72 20.60
N HIS A 3 37.11 30.25 20.01
CA HIS A 3 36.91 31.69 19.84
C HIS A 3 35.81 32.16 20.80
N ILE A 4 35.98 33.34 21.37
CA ILE A 4 35.00 33.95 22.28
C ILE A 4 34.70 35.37 21.80
N PHE A 5 33.41 35.67 21.64
CA PHE A 5 32.93 37.03 21.46
C PHE A 5 32.63 37.66 22.81
N VAL A 6 33.19 38.84 23.06
CA VAL A 6 32.96 39.62 24.28
C VAL A 6 32.37 40.96 23.90
N SER A 7 31.27 41.33 24.57
CA SER A 7 30.68 42.65 24.42
C SER A 7 31.08 43.58 25.56
N SER A 8 31.63 44.75 25.21
CA SER A 8 31.96 45.81 26.17
C SER A 8 31.65 47.19 25.59
N LYS A 9 30.96 48.04 26.36
CA LYS A 9 30.66 49.45 26.01
C LYS A 9 30.18 49.65 24.56
N LYS A 10 29.23 48.82 24.10
CA LYS A 10 28.64 48.85 22.75
C LYS A 10 29.59 48.45 21.61
N ARG A 11 30.67 47.74 21.92
CA ARG A 11 31.57 47.12 20.94
C ARG A 11 31.65 45.62 21.17
N LEU A 12 31.87 44.89 20.09
CA LEU A 12 32.21 43.47 20.10
C LEU A 12 33.72 43.29 19.89
N TYR A 13 34.27 42.37 20.66
CA TYR A 13 35.67 41.94 20.60
C TYR A 13 35.70 40.45 20.35
N LEU A 14 36.63 39.99 19.53
CA LEU A 14 36.87 38.58 19.26
C LEU A 14 38.19 38.16 19.90
N PHE A 15 38.16 37.12 20.70
CA PHE A 15 39.36 36.54 21.31
C PHE A 15 39.53 35.10 20.88
N LYS A 16 40.78 34.69 20.67
CA LYS A 16 41.17 33.31 20.40
C LYS A 16 41.94 32.75 21.57
N TRP A 17 41.55 31.56 22.01
CA TRP A 17 42.31 30.80 23.00
C TRP A 17 43.53 30.14 22.35
N HIS A 18 44.72 30.55 22.77
CA HIS A 18 46.00 30.01 22.34
C HIS A 18 46.99 30.02 23.51
N GLU A 19 47.79 28.95 23.67
CA GLU A 19 48.84 28.90 24.71
C GLU A 19 48.39 29.21 26.14
N LYS A 20 47.16 28.82 26.50
CA LYS A 20 46.55 29.08 27.81
C LYS A 20 46.19 30.55 28.08
N ASP A 21 46.15 31.40 27.06
CA ASP A 21 45.68 32.78 27.17
C ASP A 21 44.77 33.19 26.00
N PHE A 22 43.98 34.25 26.20
CA PHE A 22 43.12 34.83 25.18
C PHE A 22 43.83 35.95 24.42
N HIS A 23 44.06 35.72 23.14
CA HIS A 23 44.65 36.70 22.23
C HIS A 23 43.55 37.41 21.47
N GLU A 24 43.59 38.75 21.44
CA GLU A 24 42.64 39.53 20.66
C GLU A 24 42.87 39.30 19.17
N VAL A 25 41.80 38.94 18.46
CA VAL A 25 41.77 38.77 17.01
C VAL A 25 41.13 40.01 16.42
N ARG A 26 41.70 40.51 15.32
CA ARG A 26 41.15 41.68 14.63
C ARG A 26 39.77 41.35 14.09
N PHE A 27 38.77 42.11 14.54
CA PHE A 27 37.37 41.91 14.18
C PHE A 27 36.71 43.24 13.82
N ASP A 28 36.35 43.40 12.55
CA ASP A 28 35.69 44.60 12.02
C ASP A 28 34.26 44.27 11.57
N TYR A 29 33.31 45.17 11.82
CA TYR A 29 31.90 44.98 11.46
C TYR A 29 31.28 46.27 10.93
N ASN A 30 30.28 46.13 10.07
CA ASN A 30 29.74 47.21 9.25
C ASN A 30 28.85 48.24 9.99
N GLN A 31 28.41 47.96 11.22
CA GLN A 31 27.43 48.78 11.94
C GLN A 31 27.80 49.01 13.41
N SER A 32 27.70 50.25 13.90
CA SER A 32 27.83 50.54 15.33
C SER A 32 26.55 50.17 16.10
N PHE A 33 26.70 49.56 17.27
CA PHE A 33 25.55 49.16 18.10
C PHE A 33 24.96 50.36 18.85
N THR A 34 23.63 50.50 18.80
CA THR A 34 22.88 51.55 19.50
C THR A 34 22.90 51.34 21.02
N ASP A 35 22.84 50.09 21.45
CA ASP A 35 22.87 49.67 22.86
C ASP A 35 23.83 48.47 23.07
N LYS A 36 24.13 48.15 24.33
CA LYS A 36 24.97 46.99 24.68
C LYS A 36 24.25 45.69 24.30
N PRO A 37 24.90 44.78 23.54
CA PRO A 37 24.42 43.42 23.35
C PRO A 37 24.06 42.73 24.67
N SER A 38 22.79 42.32 24.83
CA SER A 38 22.25 41.67 26.03
C SER A 38 22.39 40.15 25.98
N SER A 39 22.05 39.55 24.85
CA SER A 39 22.18 38.12 24.57
C SER A 39 22.87 37.93 23.24
N MET A 40 23.81 36.99 23.19
CA MET A 40 24.61 36.65 22.02
C MET A 40 24.69 35.14 21.89
N ARG A 41 24.52 34.61 20.68
CA ARG A 41 24.66 33.19 20.39
C ARG A 41 25.29 33.02 19.00
N VAL A 42 26.37 32.24 18.94
CA VAL A 42 27.02 31.88 17.68
C VAL A 42 26.47 30.53 17.23
N VAL A 43 25.99 30.47 16.00
CA VAL A 43 25.56 29.24 15.33
C VAL A 43 26.30 29.19 14.00
N GLU A 44 27.18 28.19 13.86
CA GLU A 44 28.08 28.03 12.72
C GLU A 44 28.90 29.31 12.42
N ASP A 45 28.67 29.94 11.28
CA ASP A 45 29.31 31.17 10.81
C ASP A 45 28.50 32.44 11.13
N THR A 46 27.40 32.31 11.86
CA THR A 46 26.46 33.41 12.08
C THR A 46 26.31 33.72 13.58
N LEU A 47 26.59 34.98 13.93
CA LEU A 47 26.40 35.51 15.28
C LEU A 47 25.03 36.20 15.38
N PHE A 48 24.17 35.66 16.24
CA PHE A 48 22.91 36.28 16.61
C PHE A 48 23.09 37.09 17.87
N LEU A 49 22.61 38.33 17.85
CA LEU A 49 22.77 39.24 18.96
C LEU A 49 21.52 40.10 19.15
N SER A 50 21.25 40.44 20.39
CA SER A 50 20.17 41.35 20.77
C SER A 50 20.75 42.64 21.30
N CYS A 51 20.35 43.77 20.72
CA CYS A 51 20.79 45.11 21.09
C CYS A 51 19.57 45.95 21.44
N GLY A 52 19.30 46.11 22.74
CA GLY A 52 18.15 46.86 23.23
C GLY A 52 16.84 46.20 22.77
N ARG A 53 16.22 46.78 21.73
CA ARG A 53 14.94 46.32 21.15
C ARG A 53 15.12 45.56 19.84
N GLU A 54 16.33 45.47 19.32
CA GLU A 54 16.59 44.91 17.99
C GLU A 54 17.30 43.57 18.10
N TYR A 55 16.84 42.60 17.32
CA TYR A 55 17.59 41.37 17.03
C TYR A 55 18.35 41.53 15.72
N LEU A 56 19.66 41.30 15.79
CA LEU A 56 20.59 41.45 14.70
C LEU A 56 21.21 40.08 14.39
N LEU A 57 21.35 39.81 13.10
CA LEU A 57 22.08 38.68 12.55
C LEU A 57 23.39 39.22 11.99
N MET A 58 24.51 38.62 12.35
CA MET A 58 25.82 38.99 11.84
C MET A 58 26.48 37.77 11.17
N LYS A 59 26.65 37.82 9.85
CA LYS A 59 27.41 36.78 9.13
C LYS A 59 28.89 37.03 9.29
N LEU A 60 29.61 36.03 9.78
CA LEU A 60 31.05 36.07 10.03
C LEU A 60 31.77 35.52 8.79
N THR A 61 32.69 36.30 8.25
CA THR A 61 33.56 35.88 7.15
C THR A 61 35.00 35.88 7.63
N ASP A 62 35.67 34.73 7.47
CA ASP A 62 37.10 34.61 7.70
C ASP A 62 37.85 35.21 6.49
N LYS A 63 38.69 36.20 6.77
CA LYS A 63 39.58 36.86 5.80
C LYS A 63 41.03 36.77 6.24
N SER A 64 41.37 35.71 6.97
CA SER A 64 42.73 35.40 7.40
C SER A 64 43.67 35.26 6.20
N ASN A 65 44.84 35.90 6.30
CA ASN A 65 45.92 35.84 5.33
C ASN A 65 47.21 35.39 6.05
N GLU A 66 48.32 35.24 5.33
CA GLU A 66 49.65 34.90 5.91
C GLU A 66 50.13 35.91 6.98
N GLU A 67 49.57 37.13 7.02
CA GLU A 67 49.93 38.21 7.97
C GLU A 67 49.16 38.17 9.30
N GLY A 68 48.14 37.31 9.45
CA GLY A 68 47.37 37.16 10.69
C GLY A 68 45.89 36.83 10.50
N GLU A 69 45.23 36.44 11.58
CA GLU A 69 43.80 36.11 11.59
C GLU A 69 42.95 37.39 11.63
N TYR A 70 41.98 37.48 10.70
CA TYR A 70 41.11 38.64 10.54
C TYR A 70 39.69 38.18 10.18
N TRP A 71 38.71 38.68 10.95
CA TRP A 71 37.30 38.33 10.78
C TRP A 71 36.47 39.58 10.48
N MET A 72 35.52 39.45 9.54
CA MET A 72 34.59 40.53 9.17
C MET A 72 33.15 40.10 9.42
N GLY A 73 32.39 40.95 10.13
CA GLY A 73 30.98 40.73 10.43
C GLY A 73 30.03 41.64 9.63
N GLU A 74 29.17 41.05 8.80
CA GLU A 74 28.09 41.78 8.12
C GLU A 74 26.79 41.70 8.92
N CYS A 75 26.37 42.81 9.52
CA CYS A 75 25.13 42.91 10.28
C CYS A 75 23.91 43.13 9.39
N ARG A 76 22.84 42.39 9.67
CA ARG A 76 21.48 42.56 9.14
C ARG A 76 20.48 42.59 10.29
N ARG A 77 19.56 43.54 10.27
CA ARG A 77 18.44 43.59 11.23
C ARG A 77 17.41 42.52 10.90
N LEU A 78 16.96 41.78 11.91
CA LEU A 78 15.90 40.78 11.79
C LEU A 78 14.56 41.35 12.24
N PHE A 79 14.43 41.64 13.54
CA PHE A 79 13.16 42.04 14.17
C PHE A 79 13.37 43.11 15.24
N GLU A 80 12.29 43.82 15.55
CA GLU A 80 12.23 44.79 16.66
C GLU A 80 11.19 44.30 17.68
N PHE A 81 11.64 43.88 18.86
CA PHE A 81 10.82 43.41 19.96
C PHE A 81 11.12 44.21 21.23
N ASN A 82 10.13 44.43 22.09
CA ASN A 82 10.23 45.33 23.25
C ASN A 82 10.52 44.62 24.59
N ASP A 83 11.04 43.39 24.56
CA ASP A 83 11.05 42.49 25.71
C ASP A 83 12.44 41.95 26.06
N ASN A 84 12.51 41.14 27.13
CA ASN A 84 13.73 40.48 27.57
C ASN A 84 14.31 39.63 26.44
N ALA A 85 15.48 40.05 25.95
CA ALA A 85 16.04 39.41 24.79
C ALA A 85 16.76 38.11 25.15
N ALA A 86 16.16 36.99 24.78
CA ALA A 86 16.79 35.67 24.80
C ALA A 86 16.78 35.05 23.40
N ILE A 87 17.84 34.30 23.11
CA ILE A 87 18.05 33.59 21.85
C ILE A 87 18.29 32.13 22.21
N VAL A 88 17.57 31.21 21.57
CA VAL A 88 17.66 29.76 21.78
C VAL A 88 17.98 29.07 20.46
N GLU A 89 18.97 28.19 20.47
CA GLU A 89 19.35 27.36 19.33
C GLU A 89 18.80 25.95 19.52
N MET A 90 18.16 25.43 18.47
CA MET A 90 17.55 24.10 18.44
C MET A 90 18.26 23.27 17.36
N ARG A 91 19.41 22.68 17.73
CA ARG A 91 20.31 21.97 16.80
C ARG A 91 19.72 20.75 16.11
N ASP A 92 18.76 20.08 16.75
CA ASP A 92 18.12 18.88 16.21
C ASP A 92 17.10 19.20 15.11
N ARG A 93 16.69 20.47 14.99
CA ARG A 93 15.67 20.91 14.02
C ARG A 93 16.12 22.05 13.10
N ASP A 94 17.36 22.51 13.22
CA ASP A 94 17.90 23.67 12.51
C ASP A 94 17.06 24.95 12.68
N LEU A 95 16.53 25.15 13.90
CA LEU A 95 15.68 26.28 14.25
C LEU A 95 16.33 27.20 15.29
N LEU A 96 15.96 28.47 15.23
CA LEU A 96 16.27 29.47 16.23
C LEU A 96 14.98 29.99 16.85
N GLY A 97 15.00 30.15 18.17
CA GLY A 97 13.94 30.75 18.96
C GLY A 97 14.33 32.14 19.43
N PHE A 98 13.52 33.14 19.11
CA PHE A 98 13.63 34.50 19.62
C PHE A 98 12.48 34.80 20.57
N VAL A 99 12.80 35.27 21.78
CA VAL A 99 11.77 35.61 22.77
C VAL A 99 11.13 36.96 22.45
N HIS A 100 9.80 36.96 22.40
CA HIS A 100 8.98 38.14 22.31
C HIS A 100 7.80 38.00 23.29
N GLY A 101 7.90 38.66 24.45
CA GLY A 101 6.87 38.64 25.48
C GLY A 101 6.61 37.23 26.01
N ASP A 102 5.38 36.75 25.78
CA ASP A 102 4.92 35.40 26.10
C ASP A 102 5.15 34.38 24.96
N THR A 103 5.73 34.79 23.84
CA THR A 103 5.94 33.94 22.66
C THR A 103 7.41 33.72 22.35
N LEU A 104 7.74 32.49 21.94
CA LEU A 104 9.01 32.13 21.34
C LEU A 104 8.79 32.03 19.83
N VAL A 105 9.28 33.04 19.10
CA VAL A 105 9.17 33.12 17.64
C VAL A 105 10.22 32.21 17.02
N LEU A 106 9.78 31.27 16.19
CA LEU A 106 10.68 30.30 15.54
C LEU A 106 11.07 30.79 14.15
N THR A 107 12.37 30.76 13.87
CA THR A 107 12.93 31.06 12.55
C THR A 107 13.89 29.97 12.11
N ASN A 108 14.21 29.98 10.82
CA ASN A 108 15.35 29.24 10.31
C ASN A 108 16.67 29.91 10.75
N LEU A 109 17.79 29.28 10.41
CA LEU A 109 19.15 29.80 10.63
C LEU A 109 19.45 31.11 9.87
N GLU A 110 18.60 31.55 8.95
CA GLU A 110 18.73 32.82 8.23
C GLU A 110 17.89 33.95 8.84
N GLY A 111 17.10 33.66 9.88
CA GLY A 111 16.19 34.61 10.53
C GLY A 111 14.86 34.82 9.81
N HIS A 112 14.47 33.94 8.87
CA HIS A 112 13.15 33.93 8.26
C HIS A 112 12.17 33.05 9.04
N LYS A 113 10.92 33.51 9.17
CA LYS A 113 9.85 32.73 9.83
C LYS A 113 9.59 31.43 9.07
N THR A 114 9.51 30.33 9.81
CA THR A 114 9.22 28.99 9.29
C THR A 114 7.72 28.69 9.33
N HIS A 115 7.31 27.57 8.75
CA HIS A 115 5.93 27.06 8.85
C HIS A 115 5.60 26.47 10.23
N THR A 116 6.59 26.29 11.10
CA THR A 116 6.38 25.82 12.48
C THR A 116 5.73 26.92 13.31
N ALA A 117 4.66 26.58 14.02
CA ALA A 117 3.95 27.54 14.87
C ALA A 117 4.84 28.07 16.00
N ASP A 118 4.75 29.37 16.26
CA ASP A 118 5.40 30.02 17.40
C ASP A 118 4.90 29.40 18.72
N VAL A 119 5.79 29.23 19.70
CA VAL A 119 5.44 28.61 20.99
C VAL A 119 4.96 29.69 21.96
N ARG A 120 3.71 29.60 22.40
CA ARG A 120 3.12 30.55 23.35
C ARG A 120 3.11 30.01 24.78
N PHE A 121 3.64 30.79 25.70
CA PHE A 121 3.67 30.57 27.13
C PHE A 121 2.51 31.26 27.84
N SER A 122 2.30 30.91 29.11
CA SER A 122 1.17 31.47 29.89
C SER A 122 1.42 32.91 30.35
N ASP A 123 2.67 33.37 30.36
CA ASP A 123 3.10 34.67 30.85
C ASP A 123 4.41 35.08 30.15
N VAL A 124 4.91 36.29 30.40
CA VAL A 124 6.16 36.80 29.80
C VAL A 124 7.36 35.94 30.21
N LEU A 125 8.22 35.58 29.27
CA LEU A 125 9.42 34.81 29.54
C LEU A 125 10.51 35.67 30.20
N THR A 126 11.07 35.15 31.29
CA THR A 126 12.27 35.69 31.94
C THR A 126 13.53 35.06 31.36
N ASP A 127 13.49 33.74 31.18
CA ASP A 127 14.58 32.96 30.58
C ASP A 127 14.00 31.74 29.86
N VAL A 128 14.74 31.18 28.91
CA VAL A 128 14.28 30.03 28.13
C VAL A 128 15.46 29.15 27.71
N VAL A 129 15.25 27.84 27.85
CA VAL A 129 16.22 26.81 27.48
C VAL A 129 15.53 25.78 26.61
N TYR A 130 16.27 25.25 25.64
CA TYR A 130 15.86 24.12 24.85
C TYR A 130 16.70 22.90 25.21
N ASP A 131 16.01 21.82 25.57
CA ASP A 131 16.58 20.49 25.77
C ASP A 131 15.69 19.50 25.01
N SER A 132 16.19 19.00 23.89
CA SER A 132 15.38 18.28 22.90
C SER A 132 14.58 17.11 23.52
N PRO A 133 13.27 16.96 23.22
CA PRO A 133 12.40 17.78 22.35
C PRO A 133 11.64 18.91 23.08
N TYR A 134 12.03 19.24 24.31
CA TYR A 134 11.31 20.15 25.20
C TYR A 134 11.89 21.56 25.22
N VAL A 135 11.01 22.54 25.33
CA VAL A 135 11.34 23.94 25.62
C VAL A 135 10.92 24.22 27.05
N VAL A 136 11.87 24.69 27.86
CA VAL A 136 11.66 25.05 29.26
C VAL A 136 11.71 26.57 29.38
N GLY A 137 10.58 27.18 29.73
CA GLY A 137 10.46 28.61 29.95
C GLY A 137 10.36 28.93 31.45
N LEU A 138 11.13 29.94 31.89
CA LEU A 138 11.01 30.51 33.23
C LEU A 138 10.15 31.77 33.16
N LEU A 139 9.11 31.79 33.97
CA LEU A 139 8.14 32.87 34.10
C LEU A 139 8.33 33.64 35.42
N PRO A 140 7.74 34.84 35.52
CA PRO A 140 7.73 35.62 36.74
C PRO A 140 7.24 34.83 37.95
N LYS A 141 7.77 35.18 39.13
CA LYS A 141 7.52 34.50 40.42
C LYS A 141 8.09 33.07 40.50
N GLY A 142 8.99 32.71 39.58
CA GLY A 142 9.70 31.43 39.59
C GLY A 142 8.87 30.25 39.08
N ARG A 143 7.85 30.51 38.25
CA ARG A 143 7.10 29.43 37.58
C ARG A 143 7.90 28.91 36.40
N VAL A 144 8.07 27.61 36.28
CA VAL A 144 8.74 26.95 35.16
C VAL A 144 7.71 26.16 34.38
N GLU A 145 7.65 26.38 33.07
CA GLU A 145 6.77 25.68 32.14
C GLU A 145 7.57 24.87 31.13
N VAL A 146 7.25 23.58 31.03
CA VAL A 146 7.84 22.65 30.07
C VAL A 146 6.85 22.41 28.94
N ARG A 147 7.24 22.77 27.72
CA ARG A 147 6.44 22.64 26.51
C ARG A 147 7.12 21.81 25.44
N SER A 148 6.34 21.20 24.56
CA SER A 148 6.83 20.66 23.28
C SER A 148 6.80 21.71 22.17
N LEU A 149 7.61 21.52 21.12
CA LEU A 149 7.64 22.41 19.94
C LEU A 149 6.55 22.12 18.92
N ASN A 150 6.34 20.85 18.56
CA ASN A 150 5.43 20.47 17.49
C ASN A 150 4.65 19.20 17.84
N PRO A 151 3.34 19.30 18.17
CA PRO A 151 2.58 20.52 18.44
C PRO A 151 3.03 21.23 19.73
N SER A 152 2.71 22.51 19.89
CA SER A 152 2.93 23.23 21.14
C SER A 152 1.95 22.73 22.21
N TYR A 153 2.46 21.95 23.17
CA TYR A 153 1.66 21.38 24.26
C TYR A 153 2.35 21.65 25.59
N LEU A 154 1.57 22.04 26.60
CA LEU A 154 2.05 22.20 27.97
C LEU A 154 2.08 20.83 28.64
N ILE A 155 3.29 20.33 28.88
CA ILE A 155 3.50 19.02 29.51
C ILE A 155 3.43 19.17 31.02
N GLN A 156 4.13 20.17 31.55
CA GLN A 156 4.22 20.38 32.98
C GLN A 156 4.40 21.86 33.32
N SER A 157 3.76 22.28 34.39
CA SER A 157 4.00 23.58 35.03
C SER A 157 4.36 23.31 36.49
N MET A 158 5.40 23.99 36.98
CA MET A 158 5.85 23.89 38.35
C MET A 158 6.23 25.26 38.90
N ALA A 159 6.12 25.46 40.21
CA ALA A 159 6.50 26.70 40.87
C ALA A 159 7.70 26.46 41.77
N LEU A 160 8.80 27.15 41.48
CA LEU A 160 10.05 27.12 42.24
C LEU A 160 10.27 28.46 42.93
N SER A 161 10.68 28.44 44.20
CA SER A 161 10.76 29.65 45.01
C SER A 161 11.89 30.58 44.55
N LYS A 162 11.51 31.73 43.98
CA LYS A 162 12.46 32.78 43.52
C LYS A 162 13.45 32.28 42.46
N ALA A 163 13.06 31.32 41.62
CA ALA A 163 13.87 30.93 40.47
C ALA A 163 14.13 32.12 39.54
N SER A 164 15.37 32.24 39.07
CA SER A 164 15.87 33.42 38.37
C SER A 164 16.62 33.11 37.07
N LEU A 165 17.25 31.95 36.95
CA LEU A 165 18.06 31.58 35.80
C LEU A 165 17.77 30.13 35.39
N LEU A 166 17.83 29.87 34.08
CA LEU A 166 17.83 28.54 33.49
C LEU A 166 19.18 28.27 32.81
N CYS A 167 19.66 27.03 32.92
CA CYS A 167 20.86 26.59 32.23
C CYS A 167 20.68 25.17 31.70
N ALA A 168 20.94 24.99 30.41
CA ALA A 168 21.04 23.65 29.81
C ALA A 168 22.31 22.97 30.31
N GLY A 169 22.18 21.75 30.81
CA GLY A 169 23.31 20.89 31.15
C GLY A 169 23.66 19.94 30.01
N ASN A 170 24.05 18.72 30.40
CA ASN A 170 24.09 17.58 29.47
C ASN A 170 22.66 17.23 29.00
N PRO A 171 22.49 16.61 27.82
CA PRO A 171 21.17 16.25 27.29
C PRO A 171 20.29 15.53 28.33
N GLY A 172 19.08 16.07 28.55
CA GLY A 172 18.13 15.57 29.55
C GLY A 172 18.28 16.18 30.96
N TYR A 173 19.23 17.09 31.17
CA TYR A 173 19.39 17.83 32.43
C TYR A 173 19.23 19.34 32.20
N VAL A 174 18.28 19.94 32.90
CA VAL A 174 18.11 21.40 32.94
C VAL A 174 18.24 21.88 34.37
N PHE A 175 19.12 22.85 34.60
CA PHE A 175 19.34 23.43 35.91
C PHE A 175 18.55 24.73 36.06
N VAL A 176 17.89 24.87 37.20
CA VAL A 176 17.19 26.10 37.59
C VAL A 176 17.84 26.63 38.86
N SER A 177 18.22 27.90 38.89
CA SER A 177 18.80 28.48 40.10
C SER A 177 17.99 29.64 40.66
N SER A 178 17.97 29.70 41.98
CA SER A 178 17.50 30.80 42.82
C SER A 178 18.69 31.40 43.55
N SER A 179 18.44 32.45 44.34
CA SER A 179 19.47 33.07 45.18
C SER A 179 20.03 32.12 46.25
N PHE A 180 19.31 31.05 46.58
CA PHE A 180 19.67 30.12 47.67
C PHE A 180 19.79 28.66 47.23
N ASP A 181 19.01 28.25 46.23
CA ASP A 181 18.89 26.84 45.83
C ASP A 181 19.20 26.66 44.34
N VAL A 182 19.72 25.49 43.99
CA VAL A 182 19.87 25.03 42.61
C VAL A 182 19.11 23.73 42.45
N TRP A 183 18.10 23.74 41.58
CA TRP A 183 17.32 22.57 41.21
C TRP A 183 17.85 21.96 39.93
N MET A 184 17.80 20.63 39.85
CA MET A 184 18.09 19.86 38.65
C MET A 184 16.80 19.20 38.18
N LEU A 185 16.36 19.56 36.98
CA LEU A 185 15.27 18.91 36.27
C LEU A 185 15.87 17.78 35.44
N ASP A 186 15.54 16.55 35.82
CA ASP A 186 15.97 15.34 35.14
C ASP A 186 14.81 14.74 34.31
N VAL A 187 15.05 14.64 33.01
CA VAL A 187 14.12 14.08 32.03
C VAL A 187 14.12 12.55 32.09
N HIS A 188 15.26 11.92 32.37
CA HIS A 188 15.47 10.47 32.23
C HIS A 188 14.65 9.67 33.24
N THR A 189 14.58 10.13 34.48
CA THR A 189 13.79 9.47 35.53
C THR A 189 12.28 9.58 35.31
N ASN A 190 11.83 10.62 34.62
CA ASN A 190 10.41 10.91 34.44
C ASN A 190 9.87 10.58 33.04
N ILE A 191 10.72 10.19 32.08
CA ILE A 191 10.29 9.96 30.69
C ILE A 191 9.16 8.93 30.56
N ARG A 192 9.19 7.84 31.33
CA ARG A 192 8.12 6.81 31.33
C ARG A 192 6.80 7.35 31.89
N LYS A 193 6.86 8.17 32.93
CA LYS A 193 5.68 8.81 33.53
C LYS A 193 5.11 9.85 32.58
N ASN A 194 5.96 10.66 31.95
CA ASN A 194 5.56 11.66 30.97
C ASN A 194 4.89 11.01 29.76
N VAL A 195 5.46 9.93 29.23
CA VAL A 195 4.83 9.17 28.12
C VAL A 195 3.49 8.58 28.55
N SER A 196 3.38 8.03 29.77
CA SER A 196 2.11 7.51 30.29
C SER A 196 1.05 8.62 30.45
N LEU A 197 1.46 9.80 30.91
CA LEU A 197 0.59 10.97 31.02
C LEU A 197 0.14 11.46 29.63
N LEU A 198 1.05 11.54 28.66
CA LEU A 198 0.73 11.92 27.28
C LEU A 198 -0.25 10.92 26.63
N ILE A 199 -0.10 9.63 26.89
CA ILE A 199 -1.04 8.60 26.45
C ILE A 199 -2.41 8.82 27.10
N SER A 200 -2.47 9.11 28.40
CA SER A 200 -3.73 9.40 29.09
C SER A 200 -4.42 10.68 28.60
N ASP A 201 -3.64 11.71 28.26
CA ASP A 201 -4.10 12.98 27.68
C ASP A 201 -4.43 12.86 26.19
N LYS A 202 -4.27 11.67 25.61
CA LYS A 202 -4.47 11.36 24.18
C LYS A 202 -3.56 12.17 23.24
N GLN A 203 -2.38 12.58 23.70
CA GLN A 203 -1.36 13.28 22.91
C GLN A 203 -0.33 12.29 22.37
N PHE A 204 -0.76 11.45 21.43
CA PHE A 204 0.05 10.34 20.93
C PHE A 204 1.20 10.76 19.99
N ASP A 205 1.04 11.83 19.23
CA ASP A 205 2.10 12.32 18.32
C ASP A 205 3.37 12.72 19.09
N LEU A 206 3.17 13.40 20.23
CA LEU A 206 4.24 13.76 21.16
C LEU A 206 4.82 12.52 21.85
N ALA A 207 3.97 11.59 22.27
CA ALA A 207 4.42 10.34 22.89
C ALA A 207 5.32 9.54 21.93
N ILE A 208 4.94 9.42 20.65
CA ILE A 208 5.75 8.74 19.62
C ILE A 208 7.08 9.47 19.43
N GLN A 209 7.06 10.79 19.28
CA GLN A 209 8.29 11.57 19.09
C GLN A 209 9.27 11.36 20.26
N ILE A 210 8.79 11.43 21.49
CA ILE A 210 9.64 11.20 22.68
C ILE A 210 10.19 9.78 22.69
N VAL A 211 9.38 8.78 22.32
CA VAL A 211 9.77 7.37 22.31
C VAL A 211 10.79 7.06 21.20
N GLU A 212 10.69 7.71 20.04
CA GLU A 212 11.65 7.55 18.93
C GLU A 212 12.98 8.23 19.22
N MET A 213 12.95 9.40 19.86
CA MET A 213 14.15 10.16 20.22
C MET A 213 14.86 9.60 21.46
N SER A 214 14.23 8.70 22.21
CA SER A 214 14.79 8.16 23.45
C SER A 214 15.25 6.71 23.31
N ASN A 215 16.47 6.45 23.82
CA ASN A 215 17.06 5.10 23.86
C ASN A 215 16.57 4.26 25.06
N PHE A 216 15.62 4.76 25.84
CA PHE A 216 15.17 4.14 27.10
C PHE A 216 14.04 3.12 26.93
N PHE A 217 13.41 3.06 25.75
CA PHE A 217 12.33 2.14 25.45
C PHE A 217 12.84 0.98 24.59
N THR A 218 12.47 -0.24 24.98
CA THR A 218 12.63 -1.44 24.14
C THR A 218 11.71 -1.36 22.94
N GLU A 219 12.08 -1.98 21.82
CA GLU A 219 11.28 -1.98 20.59
C GLU A 219 9.85 -2.47 20.81
N GLU A 220 9.63 -3.45 21.70
CA GLU A 220 8.29 -3.92 22.08
C GLU A 220 7.41 -2.83 22.72
N ASN A 221 7.99 -2.03 23.62
CA ASN A 221 7.27 -0.92 24.23
C ASN A 221 6.96 0.18 23.19
N LYS A 222 7.87 0.41 22.25
CA LYS A 222 7.63 1.36 21.14
C LYS A 222 6.47 0.90 20.27
N ILE A 223 6.44 -0.39 19.93
CA ILE A 223 5.38 -1.01 19.15
C ILE A 223 4.01 -0.86 19.84
N GLU A 224 3.94 -1.14 21.14
CA GLU A 224 2.67 -1.05 21.88
C GLU A 224 2.16 0.39 21.98
N ILE A 225 3.04 1.37 22.23
CA ILE A 225 2.67 2.80 22.26
C ILE A 225 2.19 3.26 20.89
N LYS A 226 2.89 2.87 19.81
CA LYS A 226 2.46 3.18 18.44
C LYS A 226 1.13 2.50 18.08
N ARG A 227 0.87 1.29 18.57
CA ARG A 227 -0.42 0.59 18.40
C ARG A 227 -1.56 1.36 19.08
N GLN A 228 -1.35 1.82 20.32
CA GLN A 228 -2.34 2.63 21.03
C GLN A 228 -2.59 3.99 20.35
N ALA A 229 -1.53 4.59 19.80
CA ALA A 229 -1.63 5.81 18.98
C ALA A 229 -2.46 5.61 17.72
N ALA A 230 -2.21 4.52 16.99
CA ALA A 230 -2.95 4.16 15.79
C ALA A 230 -4.45 3.93 16.11
N LEU A 231 -4.76 3.26 17.22
CA LEU A 231 -6.15 3.13 17.71
C LEU A 231 -6.80 4.49 18.03
N ASN A 232 -6.05 5.43 18.61
CA ASN A 232 -6.59 6.76 18.87
C ASN A 232 -6.90 7.54 17.59
N LEU A 233 -6.00 7.50 16.60
CA LEU A 233 -6.24 8.12 15.29
C LEU A 233 -7.46 7.52 14.58
N PHE A 234 -7.67 6.21 14.74
CA PHE A 234 -8.87 5.52 14.28
C PHE A 234 -10.13 6.11 14.93
N HIS A 235 -10.13 6.29 16.27
CA HIS A 235 -11.22 6.97 16.99
C HIS A 235 -11.45 8.43 16.55
N ARG A 236 -10.40 9.13 16.13
CA ARG A 236 -10.47 10.50 15.58
C ARG A 236 -10.91 10.56 14.13
N ARG A 237 -11.28 9.42 13.52
CA ARG A 237 -11.69 9.28 12.10
C ARG A 237 -10.57 9.60 11.09
N LYS A 238 -9.31 9.59 11.54
CA LYS A 238 -8.12 9.74 10.70
C LYS A 238 -7.62 8.35 10.29
N PHE A 239 -8.39 7.69 9.44
CA PHE A 239 -8.17 6.28 9.08
C PHE A 239 -6.86 6.06 8.31
N GLU A 240 -6.52 6.94 7.35
CA GLU A 240 -5.30 6.79 6.53
C GLU A 240 -4.03 6.90 7.40
N GLU A 241 -3.93 7.93 8.25
CA GLU A 241 -2.80 8.12 9.18
C GLU A 241 -2.67 6.94 10.18
N SER A 242 -3.81 6.43 10.68
CA SER A 242 -3.84 5.25 11.56
C SER A 242 -3.26 4.01 10.88
N PHE A 243 -3.70 3.69 9.66
CA PHE A 243 -3.21 2.52 8.93
C PHE A 243 -1.77 2.67 8.45
N GLN A 244 -1.31 3.90 8.18
CA GLN A 244 0.10 4.15 7.89
C GLN A 244 0.99 3.78 9.09
N LEU A 245 0.61 4.18 10.32
CA LEU A 245 1.33 3.75 11.52
C LEU A 245 1.30 2.22 11.69
N TYR A 246 0.18 1.56 11.42
CA TYR A 246 0.12 0.09 11.45
C TYR A 246 1.05 -0.57 10.41
N ALA A 247 1.27 0.08 9.27
CA ALA A 247 2.19 -0.40 8.23
C ALA A 247 3.64 -0.32 8.71
N ASP A 248 3.99 0.80 9.33
CA ASP A 248 5.33 1.04 9.88
C ASP A 248 5.68 0.04 10.99
N ILE A 249 4.69 -0.31 11.83
CA ILE A 249 4.84 -1.28 12.93
C ILE A 249 4.89 -2.74 12.42
N LYS A 250 4.47 -3.01 11.18
CA LYS A 250 4.23 -4.37 10.65
C LYS A 250 3.32 -5.20 11.58
N THR A 251 2.25 -4.59 12.08
CA THR A 251 1.30 -5.29 12.98
C THR A 251 0.56 -6.41 12.24
N ASP A 252 0.26 -7.50 12.94
CA ASP A 252 -0.57 -8.59 12.40
C ASP A 252 -1.89 -8.06 11.87
N VAL A 253 -2.15 -8.36 10.59
CA VAL A 253 -3.35 -7.93 9.85
C VAL A 253 -4.64 -8.37 10.55
N ILE A 254 -4.61 -9.49 11.27
CA ILE A 254 -5.75 -10.02 12.03
C ILE A 254 -6.21 -9.02 13.11
N THR A 255 -5.29 -8.42 13.86
CA THR A 255 -5.61 -7.41 14.89
C THR A 255 -6.30 -6.19 14.29
N ILE A 256 -5.97 -5.86 13.04
CA ILE A 256 -6.55 -4.74 12.32
C ILE A 256 -7.95 -5.11 11.79
N ILE A 257 -8.11 -6.33 11.28
CA ILE A 257 -9.40 -6.87 10.83
C ILE A 257 -10.38 -7.03 11.99
N GLN A 258 -9.89 -7.31 13.21
CA GLN A 258 -10.71 -7.33 14.43
C GLN A 258 -11.41 -6.00 14.74
N MET A 259 -10.92 -4.87 14.22
CA MET A 259 -11.63 -3.59 14.31
C MET A 259 -12.91 -3.54 13.45
N PHE A 260 -13.10 -4.49 12.54
CA PHE A 260 -14.28 -4.61 11.68
C PHE A 260 -14.90 -6.01 11.80
N PRO A 261 -15.67 -6.30 12.87
CA PRO A 261 -16.21 -7.63 13.14
C PRO A 261 -17.10 -8.21 12.04
N GLU A 262 -17.70 -7.37 11.20
CA GLU A 262 -18.54 -7.82 10.07
C GLU A 262 -17.78 -8.64 9.01
N PHE A 263 -16.45 -8.61 9.04
CA PHE A 263 -15.60 -9.35 8.10
C PHE A 263 -14.92 -10.56 8.76
N LEU A 264 -15.10 -10.74 10.07
CA LEU A 264 -14.61 -11.92 10.79
C LEU A 264 -15.61 -13.07 10.72
N PRO A 265 -15.14 -14.33 10.64
CA PRO A 265 -15.98 -15.51 10.83
C PRO A 265 -16.72 -15.46 12.17
N GLU A 266 -17.93 -16.03 12.26
CA GLU A 266 -18.78 -16.05 13.47
C GLU A 266 -18.04 -16.54 14.74
N LYS A 267 -17.01 -17.38 14.58
CA LYS A 267 -16.18 -17.90 15.68
C LYS A 267 -15.26 -16.86 16.31
N LEU A 268 -14.80 -15.86 15.54
CA LEU A 268 -13.87 -14.80 15.98
C LEU A 268 -14.58 -13.48 16.29
N GLN A 269 -15.87 -13.35 15.93
CA GLN A 269 -16.68 -12.18 16.28
C GLN A 269 -16.88 -11.98 17.79
N LYS A 270 -16.75 -13.04 18.59
CA LYS A 270 -17.01 -12.99 20.04
C LYS A 270 -16.01 -12.14 20.83
N ASP A 271 -14.78 -12.00 20.34
CA ASP A 271 -13.72 -11.21 20.99
C ASP A 271 -13.49 -9.85 20.30
N ALA A 272 -14.27 -9.54 19.25
CA ALA A 272 -14.07 -8.34 18.45
C ALA A 272 -14.82 -7.14 19.05
N ALA A 273 -14.09 -6.07 19.36
CA ALA A 273 -14.67 -4.79 19.74
C ALA A 273 -15.38 -4.19 18.52
N ALA A 274 -16.71 -4.33 18.45
CA ALA A 274 -17.50 -3.70 17.41
C ALA A 274 -17.45 -2.17 17.56
N PHE A 275 -16.71 -1.52 16.65
CA PHE A 275 -16.74 -0.07 16.54
C PHE A 275 -17.99 0.36 15.78
N ASP A 276 -18.92 0.98 16.51
CA ASP A 276 -20.15 1.51 15.94
C ASP A 276 -19.85 2.79 15.15
N LEU A 277 -19.53 2.63 13.86
CA LEU A 277 -19.13 3.72 12.96
C LEU A 277 -20.32 4.13 12.06
N PRO A 278 -20.58 5.44 11.89
CA PRO A 278 -21.56 5.93 10.93
C PRO A 278 -21.28 5.42 9.51
N ALA A 279 -22.32 5.14 8.71
CA ALA A 279 -22.21 4.49 7.40
C ALA A 279 -21.19 5.16 6.43
N ASN A 280 -21.06 6.49 6.48
CA ASN A 280 -20.08 7.23 5.67
C ASN A 280 -18.64 7.06 6.17
N ASP A 281 -18.44 7.07 7.48
CA ASP A 281 -17.12 6.88 8.09
C ASP A 281 -16.66 5.43 7.91
N LYS A 282 -17.60 4.48 7.98
CA LYS A 282 -17.35 3.07 7.64
C LYS A 282 -16.85 2.89 6.21
N LYS A 283 -17.47 3.56 5.22
CA LYS A 283 -16.97 3.54 3.82
C LYS A 283 -15.56 4.12 3.69
N ARG A 284 -15.26 5.22 4.38
CA ARG A 284 -13.91 5.83 4.38
C ARG A 284 -12.88 4.91 5.02
N ALA A 285 -13.22 4.31 6.15
CA ALA A 285 -12.38 3.37 6.87
C ALA A 285 -12.08 2.12 6.03
N LEU A 286 -13.10 1.58 5.33
CA LEU A 286 -12.94 0.46 4.40
C LEU A 286 -12.06 0.80 3.19
N LEU A 287 -12.16 2.02 2.65
CA LEU A 287 -11.32 2.46 1.55
C LEU A 287 -9.85 2.60 1.96
N ALA A 288 -9.60 3.19 3.13
CA ALA A 288 -8.26 3.33 3.72
C ALA A 288 -7.66 1.96 4.07
N LEU A 289 -8.48 1.04 4.58
CA LEU A 289 -8.09 -0.35 4.84
C LEU A 289 -7.75 -1.08 3.53
N GLY A 290 -8.51 -0.86 2.47
CA GLY A 290 -8.20 -1.41 1.14
C GLY A 290 -6.88 -0.90 0.58
N ASN A 291 -6.53 0.38 0.82
CA ASN A 291 -5.21 0.94 0.48
C ASN A 291 -4.10 0.25 1.28
N TYR A 292 -4.28 0.15 2.59
CA TYR A 292 -3.35 -0.51 3.50
C TYR A 292 -3.06 -1.95 3.08
N LEU A 293 -4.09 -2.76 2.86
CA LEU A 293 -3.94 -4.14 2.41
C LEU A 293 -3.24 -4.24 1.06
N SER A 294 -3.52 -3.30 0.14
CA SER A 294 -2.83 -3.25 -1.16
C SER A 294 -1.35 -2.90 -1.03
N ALA A 295 -0.97 -2.03 -0.08
CA ALA A 295 0.40 -1.66 0.20
C ALA A 295 1.16 -2.81 0.89
N VAL A 296 0.56 -3.40 1.92
CA VAL A 296 1.08 -4.61 2.59
C VAL A 296 1.24 -5.76 1.60
N ARG A 297 0.35 -5.86 0.59
CA ARG A 297 0.46 -6.85 -0.49
C ARG A 297 1.69 -6.71 -1.36
N SER A 298 2.18 -5.50 -1.59
CA SER A 298 3.45 -5.31 -2.31
C SER A 298 4.65 -5.72 -1.47
N LEU A 299 4.51 -5.72 -0.14
CA LEU A 299 5.60 -5.92 0.83
C LEU A 299 5.71 -7.37 1.33
N LEU A 300 4.61 -8.11 1.42
CA LEU A 300 4.58 -9.50 1.87
C LEU A 300 4.31 -10.45 0.70
N TRP A 301 5.37 -10.97 0.09
CA TRP A 301 5.31 -12.13 -0.82
C TRP A 301 5.17 -13.43 -0.01
N GLY A 302 4.10 -13.57 0.79
CA GLY A 302 3.91 -14.75 1.64
C GLY A 302 2.54 -14.84 2.34
N GLU A 303 1.95 -16.04 2.25
CA GLU A 303 0.82 -16.60 3.01
C GLU A 303 -0.27 -15.62 3.51
N TRP A 304 -1.27 -15.39 2.67
CA TRP A 304 -2.50 -14.72 3.10
C TRP A 304 -3.43 -15.71 3.81
N LYS A 305 -3.98 -15.29 4.96
CA LYS A 305 -5.06 -16.00 5.65
C LYS A 305 -6.44 -15.56 5.12
N GLU A 306 -7.39 -16.48 5.18
CA GLU A 306 -8.80 -16.42 4.74
C GLU A 306 -9.48 -15.05 4.98
N GLU A 307 -9.25 -14.45 6.15
CA GLU A 307 -9.90 -13.22 6.60
C GLU A 307 -9.56 -11.99 5.74
N THR A 308 -8.36 -11.97 5.15
CA THR A 308 -7.87 -10.79 4.43
C THR A 308 -8.40 -10.71 3.00
N ILE A 309 -8.74 -11.86 2.42
CA ILE A 309 -9.30 -11.96 1.07
C ILE A 309 -10.79 -11.65 1.10
N ASN A 310 -11.54 -12.13 2.11
CA ASN A 310 -12.95 -11.78 2.32
C ASN A 310 -13.15 -10.25 2.40
N LEU A 311 -12.26 -9.58 3.14
CA LEU A 311 -12.23 -8.12 3.23
C LEU A 311 -11.87 -7.45 1.89
N THR A 312 -10.94 -8.03 1.11
CA THR A 312 -10.55 -7.46 -0.19
C THR A 312 -11.65 -7.60 -1.25
N ILE A 313 -12.38 -8.71 -1.24
CA ILE A 313 -13.55 -8.95 -2.11
C ILE A 313 -14.63 -7.89 -1.87
N LYS A 314 -14.95 -7.63 -0.59
CA LYS A 314 -15.98 -6.65 -0.21
C LYS A 314 -15.54 -5.19 -0.38
N THR A 315 -14.25 -4.87 -0.20
CA THR A 315 -13.77 -3.47 -0.24
C THR A 315 -13.45 -2.98 -1.64
N ARG A 316 -12.93 -3.82 -2.54
CA ARG A 316 -12.60 -3.45 -3.92
C ARG A 316 -12.89 -4.59 -4.91
N PRO A 317 -14.13 -4.67 -5.44
CA PRO A 317 -14.52 -5.69 -6.42
C PRO A 317 -13.64 -5.72 -7.68
N SER A 318 -13.09 -4.58 -8.10
CA SER A 318 -12.22 -4.48 -9.28
C SER A 318 -10.85 -5.15 -9.14
N LEU A 319 -10.38 -5.38 -7.92
CA LEU A 319 -9.11 -6.05 -7.65
C LEU A 319 -9.26 -7.57 -7.51
N VAL A 320 -10.49 -8.07 -7.39
CA VAL A 320 -10.80 -9.49 -7.17
C VAL A 320 -10.30 -10.34 -8.33
N ASP A 321 -10.57 -9.93 -9.57
CA ASP A 321 -10.15 -10.66 -10.77
C ASP A 321 -8.62 -10.75 -10.89
N SER A 322 -7.89 -9.71 -10.44
CA SER A 322 -6.42 -9.70 -10.43
C SER A 322 -5.85 -10.57 -9.30
N LEU A 323 -6.54 -10.66 -8.16
CA LEU A 323 -6.14 -11.47 -7.01
C LEU A 323 -6.38 -12.97 -7.22
N LEU A 324 -7.47 -13.32 -7.92
CA LEU A 324 -7.82 -14.70 -8.23
C LEU A 324 -6.90 -15.31 -9.29
N ARG A 325 -6.34 -14.51 -10.21
CA ARG A 325 -5.40 -14.98 -11.24
C ARG A 325 -3.99 -15.29 -10.72
N LEU A 326 -3.65 -14.90 -9.48
CA LEU A 326 -2.33 -15.17 -8.91
C LEU A 326 -2.23 -16.61 -8.41
N HIS A 327 -1.27 -17.37 -8.96
CA HIS A 327 -1.08 -18.80 -8.67
C HIS A 327 -0.71 -19.12 -7.20
N ASN A 328 -0.21 -18.13 -6.43
CA ASN A 328 0.20 -18.29 -5.03
C ASN A 328 -0.84 -17.75 -4.03
N ASN A 329 -2.11 -17.74 -4.40
CA ASN A 329 -3.18 -17.35 -3.49
C ASN A 329 -3.55 -18.55 -2.59
N SER A 330 -3.31 -18.46 -1.28
CA SER A 330 -3.64 -19.52 -0.29
C SER A 330 -5.13 -19.56 0.09
N CYS A 331 -6.00 -19.20 -0.85
CA CYS A 331 -7.44 -19.21 -0.63
C CYS A 331 -8.00 -20.64 -0.64
N PHE A 332 -8.74 -21.02 0.40
CA PHE A 332 -9.57 -22.25 0.38
C PHE A 332 -10.69 -22.07 -0.65
N PHE A 333 -10.84 -23.08 -1.50
CA PHE A 333 -11.71 -23.01 -2.68
C PHE A 333 -13.17 -22.85 -2.28
N GLU A 334 -13.59 -23.56 -1.24
CA GLU A 334 -14.97 -23.67 -0.78
C GLU A 334 -15.52 -22.33 -0.27
N ASP A 335 -14.71 -21.57 0.46
CA ASP A 335 -15.13 -20.29 1.05
C ASP A 335 -15.22 -19.18 0.00
N ALA A 336 -14.23 -19.10 -0.91
CA ALA A 336 -14.30 -18.14 -2.02
C ALA A 336 -15.45 -18.44 -2.98
N GLU A 337 -15.75 -19.71 -3.24
CA GLU A 337 -16.91 -20.10 -4.01
C GLU A 337 -18.22 -19.66 -3.34
N SER A 338 -18.36 -19.89 -2.03
CA SER A 338 -19.55 -19.49 -1.26
C SER A 338 -19.76 -17.97 -1.28
N ILE A 339 -18.70 -17.19 -1.10
CA ILE A 339 -18.76 -15.72 -1.10
C ILE A 339 -19.10 -15.17 -2.49
N LEU A 340 -18.44 -15.66 -3.54
CA LEU A 340 -18.68 -15.19 -4.91
C LEU A 340 -20.09 -15.54 -5.41
N LYS A 341 -20.62 -16.71 -5.00
CA LYS A 341 -22.02 -17.08 -5.24
C LYS A 341 -22.99 -16.18 -4.48
N ALA A 342 -22.71 -15.86 -3.22
CA ALA A 342 -23.55 -14.98 -2.41
C ALA A 342 -23.61 -13.54 -2.96
N GLU A 343 -22.51 -13.04 -3.54
CA GLU A 343 -22.45 -11.70 -4.16
C GLU A 343 -22.88 -11.67 -5.64
N ASN A 344 -23.31 -12.81 -6.21
CA ASN A 344 -23.68 -12.97 -7.61
C ASN A 344 -22.59 -12.51 -8.61
N ARG A 345 -21.31 -12.70 -8.27
CA ARG A 345 -20.15 -12.30 -9.09
C ARG A 345 -19.63 -13.47 -9.92
N LEU A 346 -20.44 -13.88 -10.89
CA LEU A 346 -20.18 -15.06 -11.72
C LEU A 346 -18.91 -14.95 -12.60
N PRO A 347 -18.54 -13.79 -13.18
CA PRO A 347 -17.29 -13.68 -13.94
C PRO A 347 -16.03 -13.91 -13.09
N SER A 348 -16.03 -13.39 -11.85
CA SER A 348 -14.92 -13.62 -10.90
C SER A 348 -14.89 -15.08 -10.42
N LEU A 349 -16.05 -15.73 -10.28
CA LEU A 349 -16.15 -17.17 -9.98
C LEU A 349 -15.56 -18.03 -11.10
N PHE A 350 -15.79 -17.66 -12.36
CA PHE A 350 -15.17 -18.33 -13.50
C PHE A 350 -13.63 -18.25 -13.46
N ILE A 351 -13.08 -17.06 -13.15
CA ILE A 351 -11.63 -16.85 -12.99
C ILE A 351 -11.07 -17.70 -11.84
N LEU A 352 -11.82 -17.83 -10.73
CA LEU A 352 -11.44 -18.74 -9.63
C LEU A 352 -11.37 -20.19 -10.11
N TYR A 353 -12.39 -20.67 -10.82
CA TYR A 353 -12.40 -22.05 -11.35
C TYR A 353 -11.27 -22.30 -12.35
N GLU A 354 -10.97 -21.33 -13.21
CA GLU A 354 -9.84 -21.35 -14.15
C GLU A 354 -8.50 -21.44 -13.42
N SER A 355 -8.24 -20.53 -12.48
CA SER A 355 -6.99 -20.49 -11.71
C SER A 355 -6.72 -21.77 -10.91
N ARG A 356 -7.78 -22.47 -10.47
CA ARG A 356 -7.74 -23.69 -9.66
C ARG A 356 -7.86 -24.98 -10.46
N LYS A 357 -7.89 -24.89 -11.80
CA LYS A 357 -8.01 -26.05 -12.72
C LYS A 357 -9.25 -26.92 -12.43
N LYS A 358 -10.33 -26.31 -11.95
CA LYS A 358 -11.61 -26.99 -11.72
C LYS A 358 -12.47 -26.90 -12.98
N HIS A 359 -12.01 -27.59 -14.02
CA HIS A 359 -12.51 -27.45 -15.38
C HIS A 359 -13.99 -27.85 -15.55
N GLU A 360 -14.45 -28.87 -14.84
CA GLU A 360 -15.85 -29.31 -14.92
C GLU A 360 -16.81 -28.25 -14.38
N MET A 361 -16.50 -27.66 -13.21
CA MET A 361 -17.30 -26.59 -12.60
C MET A 361 -17.24 -25.30 -13.42
N ALA A 362 -16.10 -24.98 -14.05
CA ALA A 362 -15.98 -23.86 -14.97
C ALA A 362 -16.91 -23.99 -16.19
N LEU A 363 -16.89 -25.15 -16.83
CA LEU A 363 -17.71 -25.43 -18.02
C LEU A 363 -19.21 -25.53 -17.68
N GLU A 364 -19.55 -26.05 -16.51
CA GLU A 364 -20.94 -26.09 -16.02
C GLU A 364 -21.48 -24.69 -15.72
N LEU A 365 -20.65 -23.82 -15.14
CA LEU A 365 -20.98 -22.41 -14.95
C LEU A 365 -21.25 -21.71 -16.29
N LEU A 366 -20.37 -21.90 -17.28
CA LEU A 366 -20.58 -21.36 -18.63
C LEU A 366 -21.88 -21.87 -19.26
N ARG A 367 -22.19 -23.17 -19.10
CA ARG A 367 -23.41 -23.80 -19.63
C ARG A 367 -24.67 -23.25 -18.97
N SER A 368 -24.68 -23.12 -17.65
CA SER A 368 -25.84 -22.61 -16.90
C SER A 368 -26.13 -21.14 -17.23
N GLN A 369 -25.08 -20.32 -17.36
CA GLN A 369 -25.23 -18.90 -17.71
C GLN A 369 -25.65 -18.70 -19.16
N TYR A 370 -25.17 -19.53 -20.10
CA TYR A 370 -25.63 -19.46 -21.49
C TYR A 370 -27.14 -19.73 -21.65
N GLN A 371 -27.74 -20.52 -20.76
CA GLN A 371 -29.19 -20.79 -20.78
C GLN A 371 -30.02 -19.64 -20.20
N ASP A 372 -29.40 -18.69 -19.51
CA ASP A 372 -30.07 -17.57 -18.85
C ASP A 372 -30.06 -16.31 -19.76
N PRO A 373 -31.23 -15.82 -20.21
CA PRO A 373 -31.33 -14.63 -21.05
C PRO A 373 -30.90 -13.31 -20.38
N GLU A 374 -30.86 -13.27 -19.04
CA GLU A 374 -30.46 -12.10 -18.24
C GLU A 374 -28.99 -12.19 -17.77
N SER A 375 -28.20 -13.12 -18.31
CA SER A 375 -26.81 -13.31 -17.93
C SER A 375 -25.89 -12.16 -18.37
N ASP A 376 -24.75 -12.04 -17.68
CA ASP A 376 -23.75 -11.01 -17.99
C ASP A 376 -23.25 -11.21 -19.45
N PRO A 377 -23.11 -10.13 -20.25
CA PRO A 377 -22.56 -10.21 -21.60
C PRO A 377 -21.23 -10.95 -21.73
N PHE A 378 -20.46 -11.05 -20.63
CA PHE A 378 -19.27 -11.88 -20.53
C PHE A 378 -19.51 -13.36 -20.91
N PHE A 379 -20.70 -13.90 -20.63
CA PHE A 379 -21.09 -15.29 -20.87
C PHE A 379 -21.82 -15.51 -22.21
N HIS A 380 -22.07 -14.45 -22.97
CA HIS A 380 -22.74 -14.56 -24.26
C HIS A 380 -21.78 -15.08 -25.35
N GLY A 381 -22.23 -16.10 -26.07
CA GLY A 381 -21.54 -16.62 -27.25
C GLY A 381 -20.66 -17.84 -26.99
N PHE A 382 -20.53 -18.69 -28.02
CA PHE A 382 -19.76 -19.93 -27.95
C PHE A 382 -18.24 -19.70 -27.94
N ASP A 383 -17.75 -18.52 -28.35
CA ASP A 383 -16.32 -18.22 -28.46
C ASP A 383 -15.55 -18.41 -27.14
N ARG A 384 -16.17 -18.11 -26.00
CA ARG A 384 -15.55 -18.30 -24.67
C ARG A 384 -15.48 -19.78 -24.27
N ILE A 385 -16.52 -20.56 -24.57
CA ILE A 385 -16.56 -21.99 -24.30
C ILE A 385 -15.53 -22.69 -25.18
N VAL A 386 -15.49 -22.37 -26.48
CA VAL A 386 -14.51 -22.89 -27.43
C VAL A 386 -13.10 -22.48 -27.03
N GLY A 387 -12.87 -21.22 -26.67
CA GLY A 387 -11.57 -20.74 -26.21
C GLY A 387 -11.10 -21.42 -24.91
N TYR A 388 -12.01 -21.70 -23.98
CA TYR A 388 -11.65 -22.44 -22.76
C TYR A 388 -11.35 -23.92 -23.07
N LEU A 389 -12.14 -24.56 -23.94
CA LEU A 389 -11.89 -25.91 -24.47
C LEU A 389 -10.55 -26.00 -25.23
N GLN A 390 -10.08 -24.93 -25.87
CA GLN A 390 -8.74 -24.85 -26.48
C GLN A 390 -7.61 -24.89 -25.46
N THR A 391 -7.80 -24.25 -24.30
CA THR A 391 -6.80 -24.25 -23.24
C THR A 391 -6.73 -25.58 -22.48
N LEU A 392 -7.76 -26.43 -22.63
CA LEU A 392 -7.83 -27.76 -22.07
C LEU A 392 -6.98 -28.73 -22.91
N GLY A 393 -5.83 -29.14 -22.36
CA GLY A 393 -4.98 -30.14 -23.02
C GLY A 393 -5.58 -31.56 -23.03
N ASN A 394 -4.86 -32.50 -23.66
CA ASN A 394 -5.25 -33.90 -23.88
C ASN A 394 -5.62 -34.71 -22.62
N THR A 395 -5.39 -34.18 -21.42
CA THR A 395 -5.75 -34.84 -20.16
C THR A 395 -7.25 -34.86 -19.89
N HIS A 396 -8.04 -34.03 -20.59
CA HIS A 396 -9.46 -33.81 -20.30
C HIS A 396 -10.36 -34.03 -21.53
N LEU A 397 -9.97 -34.96 -22.42
CA LEU A 397 -10.71 -35.29 -23.65
C LEU A 397 -12.19 -35.65 -23.41
N GLU A 398 -12.51 -36.34 -22.32
CA GLU A 398 -13.90 -36.68 -21.98
C GLU A 398 -14.78 -35.44 -21.75
N LEU A 399 -14.25 -34.41 -21.08
CA LEU A 399 -14.95 -33.15 -20.88
C LEU A 399 -15.08 -32.40 -22.21
N ILE A 400 -14.02 -32.41 -23.03
CA ILE A 400 -14.05 -31.80 -24.37
C ILE A 400 -15.17 -32.43 -25.19
N PHE A 401 -15.23 -33.76 -25.31
CA PHE A 401 -16.28 -34.42 -26.08
C PHE A 401 -17.69 -34.17 -25.52
N LYS A 402 -17.86 -34.20 -24.20
CA LYS A 402 -19.16 -33.93 -23.54
C LYS A 402 -19.69 -32.53 -23.85
N TYR A 403 -18.84 -31.51 -23.76
CA TYR A 403 -19.26 -30.13 -23.99
C TYR A 403 -19.29 -29.76 -25.48
N THR A 404 -18.41 -30.33 -26.32
CA THR A 404 -18.49 -30.20 -27.78
C THR A 404 -19.80 -30.77 -28.30
N ARG A 405 -20.24 -31.94 -27.82
CA ARG A 405 -21.56 -32.50 -28.15
C ARG A 405 -22.71 -31.55 -27.82
N TRP A 406 -22.64 -30.89 -26.67
CA TRP A 406 -23.66 -29.91 -26.27
C TRP A 406 -23.66 -28.65 -27.15
N VAL A 407 -22.48 -28.17 -27.56
CA VAL A 407 -22.36 -27.04 -28.50
C VAL A 407 -22.94 -27.43 -29.88
N LEU A 408 -22.61 -28.64 -30.36
CA LEU A 408 -23.07 -29.17 -31.65
C LEU A 408 -24.59 -29.38 -31.71
N ASP A 409 -25.20 -29.83 -30.61
CA ASP A 409 -26.67 -30.04 -30.52
C ASP A 409 -27.46 -28.73 -30.55
N LYS A 410 -26.85 -27.61 -30.14
CA LYS A 410 -27.52 -26.30 -30.05
C LYS A 410 -27.33 -25.42 -31.28
N ASP A 411 -26.26 -25.59 -32.03
CA ASP A 411 -25.99 -24.80 -33.23
C ASP A 411 -25.74 -25.70 -34.45
N VAL A 412 -26.80 -26.31 -34.95
CA VAL A 412 -26.80 -27.10 -36.21
C VAL A 412 -26.64 -26.19 -37.44
N SER A 413 -26.80 -24.86 -37.29
CA SER A 413 -26.82 -23.90 -38.39
C SER A 413 -25.51 -23.15 -38.63
N ALA A 414 -24.71 -22.94 -37.58
CA ALA A 414 -23.35 -22.43 -37.73
C ALA A 414 -22.44 -23.61 -38.13
N GLY A 415 -22.26 -23.82 -39.43
CA GLY A 415 -21.39 -24.86 -40.01
C GLY A 415 -20.02 -24.93 -39.33
N LEU A 416 -19.92 -25.80 -38.32
CA LEU A 416 -18.79 -25.90 -37.41
C LEU A 416 -17.79 -26.97 -37.84
N GLU A 417 -18.02 -27.74 -38.91
CA GLU A 417 -16.97 -28.60 -39.48
C GLU A 417 -15.81 -27.76 -40.02
N GLU A 418 -16.10 -26.67 -40.75
CA GLU A 418 -15.05 -25.74 -41.18
C GLU A 418 -14.53 -24.89 -40.01
N HIS A 419 -15.34 -24.51 -39.02
CA HIS A 419 -14.88 -23.65 -37.93
C HIS A 419 -14.03 -24.41 -36.89
N VAL A 420 -14.34 -25.68 -36.62
CA VAL A 420 -13.55 -26.57 -35.76
C VAL A 420 -12.20 -26.88 -36.40
N ILE A 421 -12.14 -27.16 -37.71
CA ILE A 421 -10.88 -27.46 -38.41
C ILE A 421 -10.04 -26.20 -38.65
N TYR A 422 -10.67 -25.08 -39.02
CA TYR A 422 -9.96 -23.86 -39.44
C TYR A 422 -9.56 -22.95 -38.27
N LYS A 423 -10.26 -22.96 -37.12
CA LYS A 423 -9.85 -22.21 -35.91
C LYS A 423 -9.06 -23.02 -34.88
N TRP A 424 -9.08 -24.37 -34.89
CA TRP A 424 -8.27 -25.13 -33.91
C TRP A 424 -6.80 -25.32 -34.28
N ASP A 425 -6.39 -25.12 -35.54
CA ASP A 425 -5.00 -25.28 -36.03
C ASP A 425 -4.29 -26.52 -35.44
N GLU A 426 -5.06 -27.57 -35.12
CA GLU A 426 -4.59 -28.72 -34.38
C GLU A 426 -4.17 -29.76 -35.41
N THR A 427 -2.89 -29.78 -35.74
CA THR A 427 -2.30 -30.60 -36.82
C THR A 427 -2.11 -32.08 -36.42
N ARG A 428 -2.57 -32.49 -35.24
CA ARG A 428 -2.28 -33.82 -34.67
C ARG A 428 -3.32 -34.87 -35.08
N PRO A 429 -2.92 -35.98 -35.74
CA PRO A 429 -3.83 -36.99 -36.33
C PRO A 429 -4.81 -37.62 -35.35
N GLN A 430 -4.42 -37.84 -34.09
CA GLN A 430 -5.23 -38.58 -33.10
C GLN A 430 -6.54 -37.89 -32.73
N PHE A 431 -6.56 -36.55 -32.73
CA PHE A 431 -7.78 -35.80 -32.43
C PHE A 431 -8.74 -35.83 -33.62
N HIS A 432 -8.21 -35.70 -34.83
CA HIS A 432 -8.98 -35.86 -36.07
C HIS A 432 -9.53 -37.28 -36.20
N GLU A 433 -8.72 -38.30 -35.92
CA GLU A 433 -9.11 -39.71 -36.02
C GLU A 433 -10.21 -40.07 -35.00
N ALA A 434 -10.12 -39.59 -33.75
CA ALA A 434 -11.17 -39.79 -32.75
C ALA A 434 -12.46 -39.03 -33.08
N LEU A 435 -12.36 -37.82 -33.64
CA LEU A 435 -13.51 -37.00 -34.03
C LEU A 435 -14.20 -37.59 -35.27
N VAL A 436 -13.41 -38.11 -36.21
CA VAL A 436 -13.88 -38.87 -37.38
C VAL A 436 -14.53 -40.19 -36.96
N GLU A 437 -13.94 -40.97 -36.05
CA GLU A 437 -14.55 -42.20 -35.54
C GLU A 437 -15.89 -41.92 -34.85
N HIS A 438 -15.96 -40.86 -34.04
CA HIS A 438 -17.19 -40.49 -33.36
C HIS A 438 -18.26 -39.97 -34.33
N TYR A 439 -17.87 -39.17 -35.33
CA TYR A 439 -18.77 -38.71 -36.39
C TYR A 439 -19.27 -39.89 -37.24
N ILE A 440 -18.42 -40.86 -37.55
CA ILE A 440 -18.79 -42.10 -38.23
C ILE A 440 -19.80 -42.90 -37.41
N ILE A 441 -19.68 -42.96 -36.08
CA ILE A 441 -20.64 -43.64 -35.21
C ILE A 441 -22.00 -42.94 -35.21
N GLU A 442 -22.04 -41.61 -35.12
CA GLU A 442 -23.30 -40.85 -35.20
C GLU A 442 -23.95 -40.93 -36.59
N VAL A 443 -23.17 -40.80 -37.67
CA VAL A 443 -23.66 -40.97 -39.04
C VAL A 443 -24.13 -42.40 -39.27
N LYS A 444 -23.48 -43.42 -38.70
CA LYS A 444 -23.96 -44.82 -38.73
C LYS A 444 -25.32 -45.00 -38.06
N LEU A 445 -25.55 -44.33 -36.92
CA LEU A 445 -26.84 -44.36 -36.22
C LEU A 445 -27.93 -43.64 -37.01
N LEU A 446 -27.63 -42.43 -37.48
CA LEU A 446 -28.51 -41.65 -38.36
C LEU A 446 -28.85 -42.40 -39.65
N TYR A 447 -27.87 -43.06 -40.29
CA TYR A 447 -28.08 -43.86 -41.49
C TYR A 447 -28.96 -45.08 -41.23
N LYS A 448 -28.83 -45.72 -40.07
CA LYS A 448 -29.67 -46.87 -39.68
C LYS A 448 -31.14 -46.47 -39.55
N ASP A 449 -31.41 -45.28 -39.04
CA ASP A 449 -32.77 -44.72 -38.93
C ASP A 449 -33.27 -44.22 -40.30
N TYR A 450 -32.39 -43.65 -41.14
CA TYR A 450 -32.72 -43.13 -42.47
C TYR A 450 -33.05 -44.24 -43.49
N VAL A 451 -32.31 -45.35 -43.47
CA VAL A 451 -32.54 -46.52 -44.34
C VAL A 451 -33.85 -47.23 -44.00
N GLN A 452 -34.29 -47.18 -42.73
CA GLN A 452 -35.60 -47.70 -42.33
C GLN A 452 -36.76 -46.79 -42.78
N ALA A 453 -36.53 -45.50 -42.92
CA ALA A 453 -37.57 -44.53 -43.28
C ALA A 453 -37.86 -44.46 -44.79
N PHE A 454 -36.87 -44.72 -45.66
CA PHE A 454 -37.02 -44.59 -47.12
C PHE A 454 -36.36 -45.75 -47.90
N PRO A 455 -37.05 -46.91 -48.05
CA PRO A 455 -36.47 -48.10 -48.68
C PRO A 455 -36.20 -47.99 -50.20
N ASP A 456 -36.96 -47.13 -50.90
CA ASP A 456 -37.06 -47.12 -52.37
C ASP A 456 -36.58 -45.81 -53.04
N ALA A 457 -35.73 -45.02 -52.37
CA ALA A 457 -35.20 -43.76 -52.92
C ALA A 457 -33.70 -43.58 -52.62
N PHE A 458 -33.06 -42.65 -53.35
CA PHE A 458 -31.67 -42.18 -53.13
C PHE A 458 -30.60 -43.29 -53.20
N TYR A 459 -30.64 -44.07 -54.28
CA TYR A 459 -29.76 -45.21 -54.49
C TYR A 459 -28.29 -44.81 -54.64
N GLU A 460 -28.00 -43.66 -55.23
CA GLU A 460 -26.62 -43.18 -55.45
C GLU A 460 -25.96 -42.75 -54.13
N GLU A 461 -26.69 -42.00 -53.31
CA GLU A 461 -26.26 -41.58 -51.98
C GLU A 461 -26.09 -42.80 -51.06
N ARG A 462 -26.94 -43.81 -51.19
CA ARG A 462 -26.81 -45.08 -50.47
C ARG A 462 -25.56 -45.85 -50.88
N ALA A 463 -25.25 -45.91 -52.17
CA ALA A 463 -24.07 -46.60 -52.67
C ALA A 463 -22.77 -45.91 -52.20
N LEU A 464 -22.74 -44.57 -52.20
CA LEU A 464 -21.62 -43.78 -51.68
C LEU A 464 -21.35 -44.04 -50.18
N VAL A 465 -22.41 -44.08 -49.36
CA VAL A 465 -22.27 -44.36 -47.92
C VAL A 465 -21.80 -45.80 -47.68
N LEU A 466 -22.35 -46.78 -48.41
CA LEU A 466 -21.93 -48.18 -48.31
C LEU A 466 -20.45 -48.37 -48.69
N GLY A 467 -19.95 -47.59 -49.66
CA GLY A 467 -18.53 -47.60 -50.01
C GLY A 467 -17.61 -47.07 -48.92
N ARG A 468 -18.00 -46.00 -48.23
CA ARG A 468 -17.25 -45.52 -47.06
C ARG A 468 -17.33 -46.48 -45.87
N LEU A 469 -18.35 -47.33 -45.80
CA LEU A 469 -18.48 -48.40 -44.81
C LEU A 469 -17.76 -49.70 -45.22
N LYS A 470 -17.02 -49.71 -46.34
CA LYS A 470 -16.34 -50.87 -46.91
C LYS A 470 -17.26 -52.04 -47.29
N HIS A 471 -18.54 -51.77 -47.52
CA HIS A 471 -19.52 -52.74 -48.03
C HIS A 471 -19.62 -52.66 -49.56
N HIS A 472 -18.51 -52.91 -50.25
CA HIS A 472 -18.36 -52.62 -51.67
C HIS A 472 -19.26 -53.47 -52.57
N GLU A 473 -19.51 -54.74 -52.21
CA GLU A 473 -20.42 -55.62 -52.96
C GLU A 473 -21.84 -55.05 -53.04
N GLN A 474 -22.34 -54.49 -51.93
CA GLN A 474 -23.69 -53.91 -51.88
C GLN A 474 -23.75 -52.56 -52.61
N ALA A 475 -22.70 -51.75 -52.52
CA ALA A 475 -22.61 -50.49 -53.27
C ALA A 475 -22.57 -50.74 -54.79
N LEU A 476 -21.76 -51.69 -55.24
CA LEU A 476 -21.66 -52.08 -56.65
C LEU A 476 -22.96 -52.73 -57.15
N ALA A 477 -23.65 -53.52 -56.33
CA ALA A 477 -24.95 -54.06 -56.67
C ALA A 477 -25.99 -52.96 -56.91
N ILE A 478 -25.91 -51.84 -56.17
CA ILE A 478 -26.80 -50.70 -56.40
C ILE A 478 -26.49 -50.02 -57.74
N TYR A 479 -25.22 -49.72 -58.03
CA TYR A 479 -24.84 -49.09 -59.31
C TYR A 479 -25.17 -49.98 -60.52
N THR A 480 -24.89 -51.28 -60.44
CA THR A 480 -25.05 -52.21 -61.57
C THR A 480 -26.48 -52.74 -61.73
N SER A 481 -27.18 -53.09 -60.66
CA SER A 481 -28.45 -53.81 -60.73
C SER A 481 -29.68 -52.92 -60.51
N ILE A 482 -29.53 -51.79 -59.81
CA ILE A 482 -30.65 -50.89 -59.49
C ILE A 482 -30.59 -49.62 -60.36
N LEU A 483 -29.43 -48.94 -60.38
CA LEU A 483 -29.24 -47.72 -61.17
C LEU A 483 -28.88 -48.03 -62.64
N ASN A 484 -28.35 -49.22 -62.91
CA ASN A 484 -27.91 -49.68 -64.24
C ASN A 484 -26.87 -48.71 -64.87
N ASP A 485 -26.08 -48.05 -64.02
CA ASP A 485 -25.04 -47.08 -64.40
C ASP A 485 -23.67 -47.74 -64.22
N PHE A 486 -23.19 -48.34 -65.30
CA PHE A 486 -21.92 -49.07 -65.33
C PHE A 486 -20.71 -48.13 -65.31
N ASP A 487 -20.87 -46.90 -65.81
CA ASP A 487 -19.80 -45.90 -65.82
C ASP A 487 -19.52 -45.40 -64.39
N ALA A 488 -20.57 -45.16 -63.60
CA ALA A 488 -20.45 -44.82 -62.18
C ALA A 488 -19.88 -45.99 -61.35
N ALA A 489 -20.22 -47.24 -61.68
CA ALA A 489 -19.64 -48.42 -61.03
C ALA A 489 -18.14 -48.53 -61.30
N GLU A 490 -17.70 -48.26 -62.53
CA GLU A 490 -16.29 -48.29 -62.91
C GLU A 490 -15.48 -47.20 -62.19
N GLU A 491 -16.03 -45.99 -62.10
CA GLU A 491 -15.42 -44.88 -61.38
C GLU A 491 -15.33 -45.16 -59.88
N TYR A 492 -16.38 -45.76 -59.31
CA TYR A 492 -16.38 -46.21 -57.92
C TYR A 492 -15.25 -47.22 -57.65
N CYS A 493 -15.06 -48.22 -58.52
CA CYS A 493 -13.94 -49.16 -58.39
C CYS A 493 -12.58 -48.45 -58.46
N ARG A 494 -12.39 -47.46 -59.35
CA ARG A 494 -11.13 -46.71 -59.42
C ARG A 494 -10.82 -45.93 -58.15
N ILE A 495 -11.84 -45.34 -57.52
CA ILE A 495 -11.67 -44.53 -56.31
C ILE A 495 -11.35 -45.40 -55.09
N TYR A 496 -12.01 -46.55 -54.97
CA TYR A 496 -11.94 -47.37 -53.76
C TYR A 496 -10.99 -48.57 -53.87
N TYR A 497 -10.49 -48.93 -55.05
CA TYR A 497 -9.52 -50.01 -55.22
C TYR A 497 -8.15 -49.63 -54.65
N ASP A 498 -7.70 -50.41 -53.67
CA ASP A 498 -6.36 -50.29 -53.10
C ASP A 498 -5.75 -51.68 -52.90
N GLN A 499 -4.64 -51.95 -53.58
CA GLN A 499 -3.93 -53.23 -53.54
C GLN A 499 -3.32 -53.52 -52.15
N SER A 500 -3.15 -52.50 -51.31
CA SER A 500 -2.53 -52.62 -49.98
C SER A 500 -3.51 -52.92 -48.85
N ASP A 501 -4.81 -52.82 -49.08
CA ASP A 501 -5.87 -53.02 -48.09
C ASP A 501 -6.69 -54.29 -48.42
N GLU A 502 -6.82 -55.19 -47.44
CA GLU A 502 -7.40 -56.53 -47.60
C GLU A 502 -8.87 -56.52 -48.07
N ILE A 503 -9.61 -55.43 -47.78
CA ILE A 503 -11.02 -55.28 -48.14
C ILE A 503 -11.17 -54.46 -49.43
N ASN A 504 -10.38 -53.39 -49.57
CA ASN A 504 -10.44 -52.53 -50.75
C ASN A 504 -9.78 -53.17 -51.99
N SER A 505 -8.94 -54.19 -51.81
CA SER A 505 -8.40 -55.00 -52.91
C SER A 505 -9.43 -55.94 -53.56
N GLN A 506 -10.61 -56.08 -52.95
CA GLN A 506 -11.71 -56.92 -53.45
C GLN A 506 -12.79 -56.12 -54.20
N VAL A 507 -12.63 -54.80 -54.30
CA VAL A 507 -13.44 -53.88 -55.12
C VAL A 507 -13.08 -54.02 -56.59
#